data_AF-A0AAU3I8Y0-F1
#
_entry.id   AF-A0AAU3I8Y0-F1
#
_cell.length_a   1.000
_cell.length_b   1.000
_cell.length_c   1.000
_cell.angle_alpha   90.00
_cell.angle_beta   90.00
_cell.angle_gamma   90.00
#
_symmetry.space_group_name_H-M   'P 1'
#
loop_
_entity.id
_entity.type
_entity.pdbx_description
1 polymer ?
#
loop_
_entity_poly.entity_id
_entity_poly.type
_entity_poly.pdbx_seq_one_letter_code
_entity_poly.pdbx_strand_id
1 'polypeptide(L)'
;MSDDHRLPADSALSSAQGVLTRTNWAALQHAYGPASDAPAMLIALLDTDQGVRTKALGDLHGVLHHQNTIYGATVPTARYVAAILSDPRTMLPVDKIRGAFPGRMRAELLAWIGSVANEVTDAADAIHRQYGFPLADHPPAVAMQEMRPLLFSVAVPYLHDVDRHVSEAAIAACIPLLDDVRLLQHHAVLVPMVRQVLGTSELWQHRERAIDALDAWDEDSSELEGQRNPFLFCDTDLSPDNSSWRPGTSNTEGWTEDPPF
;
A
#
# COMPACT_ATOMS: atom_id res chain seq x y z
N MET A 1 16.67 33.43 -11.41
CA MET A 1 17.37 32.40 -12.21
C MET A 1 16.85 31.08 -11.70
N SER A 2 15.88 30.51 -12.40
CA SER A 2 15.22 29.27 -12.02
C SER A 2 16.07 28.10 -12.49
N ASP A 3 16.62 27.33 -11.56
CA ASP A 3 17.12 25.98 -11.82
C ASP A 3 16.03 24.98 -11.41
N ASP A 4 15.19 24.65 -12.38
CA ASP A 4 14.23 23.55 -12.31
C ASP A 4 15.01 22.26 -12.57
N HIS A 5 15.56 21.65 -11.51
CA HIS A 5 16.29 20.40 -11.59
C HIS A 5 15.33 19.20 -11.68
N ARG A 6 14.50 19.20 -12.73
CA ARG A 6 13.73 18.03 -13.15
C ARG A 6 14.70 17.08 -13.86
N LEU A 7 15.10 16.01 -13.18
CA LEU A 7 15.78 14.89 -13.85
C LEU A 7 14.92 14.43 -15.05
N PRO A 8 15.49 14.30 -16.25
CA PRO A 8 14.71 14.01 -17.44
C PRO A 8 14.12 12.59 -17.33
N ALA A 9 12.85 12.44 -17.73
CA ALA A 9 12.10 11.17 -17.72
C ALA A 9 12.89 9.99 -18.35
N ASP A 10 13.79 10.30 -19.29
CA ASP A 10 14.71 9.34 -19.92
C ASP A 10 15.64 8.63 -18.92
N SER A 11 16.10 9.32 -17.87
CA SER A 11 16.96 8.71 -16.83
C SER A 11 16.16 7.75 -15.93
N ALA A 12 14.89 8.08 -15.65
CA ALA A 12 14.01 7.27 -14.82
C ALA A 12 13.61 5.98 -15.55
N LEU A 13 13.25 6.09 -16.83
CA LEU A 13 12.95 4.94 -17.69
C LEU A 13 14.18 4.05 -17.91
N SER A 14 15.36 4.63 -18.05
CA SER A 14 16.61 3.88 -18.13
C SER A 14 16.89 3.10 -16.83
N SER A 15 16.56 3.69 -15.67
CA SER A 15 16.65 3.01 -14.37
C SER A 15 15.66 1.84 -14.29
N ALA A 16 14.40 2.05 -14.67
CA ALA A 16 13.37 1.01 -14.68
C ALA A 16 13.76 -0.18 -15.59
N GLN A 17 14.23 0.10 -16.81
CA GLN A 17 14.72 -0.92 -17.73
C GLN A 17 15.95 -1.66 -17.17
N GLY A 18 16.83 -0.95 -16.47
CA GLY A 18 17.96 -1.52 -15.77
C GLY A 18 17.55 -2.54 -14.70
N VAL A 19 16.49 -2.25 -13.93
CA VAL A 19 15.94 -3.19 -12.93
C VAL A 19 15.43 -4.46 -13.60
N LEU A 20 14.66 -4.33 -14.69
CA LEU A 20 14.09 -5.48 -15.40
C LEU A 20 15.18 -6.40 -15.97
N THR A 21 16.22 -5.82 -16.57
CA THR A 21 17.25 -6.58 -17.30
C THR A 21 18.37 -7.14 -16.42
N ARG A 22 18.68 -6.49 -15.29
CA ARG A 22 19.78 -6.92 -14.39
C ARG A 22 19.33 -7.84 -13.26
N THR A 23 18.03 -7.96 -13.04
CA THR A 23 17.48 -8.86 -12.01
C THR A 23 17.32 -10.27 -12.58
N ASN A 24 17.87 -11.28 -11.90
CA ASN A 24 17.63 -12.69 -12.25
C ASN A 24 16.29 -13.15 -11.68
N TRP A 25 15.19 -12.76 -12.33
CA TRP A 25 13.82 -13.01 -11.87
C TRP A 25 13.49 -14.48 -11.66
N ALA A 26 14.03 -15.38 -12.50
CA ALA A 26 13.81 -16.82 -12.38
C ALA A 26 14.44 -17.43 -11.11
N ALA A 27 15.43 -16.77 -10.51
CA ALA A 27 16.01 -17.18 -9.23
C ALA A 27 15.27 -16.62 -8.01
N LEU A 28 14.33 -15.69 -8.21
CA LEU A 28 13.52 -15.11 -7.15
C LEU A 28 12.18 -15.82 -7.07
N GLN A 29 11.58 -15.79 -5.88
CA GLN A 29 10.23 -16.29 -5.65
C GLN A 29 9.26 -15.11 -5.48
N HIS A 30 8.02 -15.33 -5.88
CA HIS A 30 6.83 -14.57 -5.49
C HIS A 30 5.80 -15.54 -4.88
N ALA A 31 4.56 -15.11 -4.63
CA ALA A 31 3.54 -15.92 -3.97
C ALA A 31 3.27 -17.31 -4.58
N TYR A 32 3.38 -17.43 -5.91
CA TYR A 32 3.03 -18.65 -6.65
C TYR A 32 4.23 -19.38 -7.25
N GLY A 33 5.45 -19.16 -6.74
CA GLY A 33 6.67 -19.83 -7.21
C GLY A 33 7.69 -18.89 -7.87
N PRO A 34 8.50 -19.38 -8.84
CA PRO A 34 9.53 -18.58 -9.51
C PRO A 34 8.97 -17.36 -10.24
N ALA A 35 9.55 -16.19 -10.02
CA ALA A 35 9.03 -14.90 -10.49
C ALA A 35 9.38 -14.57 -11.96
N SER A 36 9.42 -15.56 -12.84
CA SER A 36 9.86 -15.39 -14.24
C SER A 36 8.92 -14.51 -15.07
N ASP A 37 7.67 -14.39 -14.64
CA ASP A 37 6.59 -13.60 -15.22
C ASP A 37 6.50 -12.17 -14.67
N ALA A 38 7.17 -11.87 -13.55
CA ALA A 38 7.17 -10.55 -12.93
C ALA A 38 7.56 -9.41 -13.90
N PRO A 39 8.57 -9.55 -14.79
CA PRO A 39 8.88 -8.49 -15.75
C PRO A 39 7.69 -8.06 -16.63
N ALA A 40 6.86 -9.02 -17.06
CA ALA A 40 5.69 -8.72 -17.89
C ALA A 40 4.63 -7.95 -17.09
N MET A 41 4.39 -8.34 -15.83
CA MET A 41 3.50 -7.64 -14.91
C MET A 41 3.95 -6.19 -14.69
N LEU A 42 5.25 -5.98 -14.48
CA LEU A 42 5.84 -4.66 -14.22
C LEU A 42 5.78 -3.72 -15.43
N ILE A 43 6.05 -4.24 -16.64
CA ILE A 43 5.91 -3.47 -17.88
C ILE A 43 4.45 -3.03 -18.08
N ALA A 44 3.50 -3.92 -17.79
CA ALA A 44 2.07 -3.69 -17.96
C ALA A 44 1.50 -2.57 -17.08
N LEU A 45 2.19 -2.16 -16.00
CA LEU A 45 1.80 -1.00 -15.17
C LEU A 45 1.78 0.31 -15.97
N LEU A 46 2.56 0.40 -17.05
CA LEU A 46 2.65 1.58 -17.90
C LEU A 46 2.02 1.37 -19.29
N ASP A 47 1.18 0.34 -19.44
CA ASP A 47 0.47 0.09 -20.69
C ASP A 47 -0.49 1.24 -21.01
N THR A 48 -0.80 1.45 -22.29
CA THR A 48 -1.81 2.42 -22.72
C THR A 48 -3.23 1.94 -22.45
N ASP A 49 -3.46 0.64 -22.43
CA ASP A 49 -4.75 0.02 -22.12
C ASP A 49 -5.03 0.02 -20.60
N GLN A 50 -6.19 0.53 -20.21
CA GLN A 50 -6.58 0.62 -18.79
C GLN A 50 -6.78 -0.76 -18.16
N GLY A 51 -7.37 -1.72 -18.87
CA GLY A 51 -7.59 -3.06 -18.35
C GLY A 51 -6.29 -3.79 -18.07
N VAL A 52 -5.29 -3.61 -18.95
CA VAL A 52 -3.93 -4.16 -18.76
C VAL A 52 -3.27 -3.55 -17.52
N ARG A 53 -3.30 -2.22 -17.36
CA ARG A 53 -2.76 -1.55 -16.17
C ARG A 53 -3.47 -1.97 -14.88
N THR A 54 -4.79 -2.03 -14.90
CA THR A 54 -5.62 -2.49 -13.76
C THR A 54 -5.25 -3.90 -13.36
N LYS A 55 -5.12 -4.83 -14.32
CA LYS A 55 -4.68 -6.20 -14.03
C LYS A 55 -3.27 -6.21 -13.43
N ALA A 56 -2.34 -5.45 -14.00
CA ALA A 56 -0.96 -5.37 -13.51
C ALA A 56 -0.88 -4.83 -12.07
N LEU A 57 -1.72 -3.84 -11.72
CA LEU A 57 -1.85 -3.39 -10.34
C LEU A 57 -2.41 -4.48 -9.43
N GLY A 58 -3.39 -5.26 -9.90
CA GLY A 58 -3.85 -6.45 -9.22
C GLY A 58 -2.74 -7.48 -9.00
N ASP A 59 -1.87 -7.70 -9.98
CA ASP A 59 -0.72 -8.61 -9.88
C ASP A 59 0.34 -8.08 -8.88
N LEU A 60 0.55 -6.75 -8.78
CA LEU A 60 1.42 -6.16 -7.77
C LEU A 60 1.03 -6.55 -6.34
N HIS A 61 -0.27 -6.47 -6.02
CA HIS A 61 -0.79 -6.83 -4.69
C HIS A 61 -1.02 -8.33 -4.53
N GLY A 62 -1.49 -9.01 -5.58
CA GLY A 62 -1.91 -10.41 -5.53
C GLY A 62 -0.78 -11.41 -5.76
N VAL A 63 0.32 -11.01 -6.39
CA VAL A 63 1.44 -11.90 -6.74
C VAL A 63 2.74 -11.44 -6.10
N LEU A 64 3.09 -10.17 -6.30
CA LEU A 64 4.41 -9.63 -5.94
C LEU A 64 4.49 -9.12 -4.49
N HIS A 65 3.35 -8.89 -3.83
CA HIS A 65 3.23 -8.54 -2.41
C HIS A 65 1.97 -9.17 -1.79
N HIS A 66 1.82 -10.48 -1.98
CA HIS A 66 0.64 -11.21 -1.54
C HIS A 66 0.62 -11.43 -0.02
N GLN A 67 -0.55 -11.25 0.60
CA GLN A 67 -0.78 -11.49 2.04
C GLN A 67 0.34 -10.92 2.92
N ASN A 68 0.71 -9.65 2.67
CA ASN A 68 1.66 -8.92 3.50
C ASN A 68 3.05 -9.57 3.60
N THR A 69 3.41 -10.42 2.64
CA THR A 69 4.70 -11.11 2.63
C THR A 69 5.69 -10.41 1.71
N ILE A 70 6.87 -10.09 2.24
CA ILE A 70 8.01 -9.60 1.43
C ILE A 70 8.71 -10.80 0.81
N TYR A 71 8.49 -11.03 -0.48
CA TYR A 71 9.17 -12.05 -1.25
C TYR A 71 10.49 -11.54 -1.83
N GLY A 72 11.34 -12.47 -2.29
CA GLY A 72 12.56 -12.10 -3.03
C GLY A 72 12.28 -11.22 -4.24
N ALA A 73 11.15 -11.42 -4.94
CA ALA A 73 10.71 -10.59 -6.06
C ALA A 73 10.13 -9.22 -5.64
N THR A 74 9.68 -9.04 -4.40
CA THR A 74 9.11 -7.77 -3.91
C THR A 74 10.17 -6.67 -3.89
N VAL A 75 11.41 -7.02 -3.56
CA VAL A 75 12.54 -6.08 -3.48
C VAL A 75 12.86 -5.40 -4.82
N PRO A 76 13.18 -6.10 -5.92
CA PRO A 76 13.38 -5.48 -7.22
C PRO A 76 12.10 -4.86 -7.78
N THR A 77 10.93 -5.38 -7.42
CA THR A 77 9.64 -4.74 -7.77
C THR A 77 9.54 -3.34 -7.16
N ALA A 78 9.90 -3.15 -5.89
CA ALA A 78 9.88 -1.83 -5.27
C ALA A 78 10.85 -0.85 -5.93
N ARG A 79 12.03 -1.32 -6.35
CA ARG A 79 12.97 -0.50 -7.15
C ARG A 79 12.39 -0.09 -8.50
N TYR A 80 11.70 -1.01 -9.18
CA TYR A 80 11.03 -0.70 -10.44
C TYR A 80 9.91 0.33 -10.23
N VAL A 81 9.04 0.13 -9.24
CA VAL A 81 7.96 1.06 -8.91
C VAL A 81 8.52 2.46 -8.60
N ALA A 82 9.56 2.54 -7.77
CA ALA A 82 10.25 3.80 -7.48
C ALA A 82 10.77 4.50 -8.74
N ALA A 83 11.31 3.75 -9.70
CA ALA A 83 11.84 4.29 -10.94
C ALA A 83 10.74 4.83 -11.87
N ILE A 84 9.53 4.27 -11.86
CA ILE A 84 8.45 4.67 -12.78
C ILE A 84 7.50 5.73 -12.23
N LEU A 85 7.56 6.08 -10.93
CA LEU A 85 6.62 7.03 -10.31
C LEU A 85 6.50 8.37 -11.05
N SER A 86 7.62 8.87 -11.57
CA SER A 86 7.69 10.12 -12.34
C SER A 86 7.22 10.00 -13.79
N ASP A 87 6.99 8.78 -14.30
CA ASP A 87 6.51 8.57 -15.67
C ASP A 87 5.11 9.18 -15.81
N PRO A 88 4.85 10.02 -16.84
CA PRO A 88 3.54 10.62 -17.05
C PRO A 88 2.39 9.61 -17.17
N ARG A 89 2.65 8.38 -17.63
CA ARG A 89 1.66 7.31 -17.75
C ARG A 89 1.12 6.84 -16.40
N THR A 90 1.83 7.11 -15.30
CA THR A 90 1.29 6.88 -13.95
C THR A 90 0.13 7.83 -13.61
N MET A 91 -0.10 8.90 -14.39
CA MET A 91 -1.32 9.71 -14.26
C MET A 91 -2.53 9.12 -14.97
N LEU A 92 -2.38 8.03 -15.71
CA LEU A 92 -3.52 7.39 -16.35
C LEU A 92 -4.39 6.67 -15.29
N PRO A 93 -5.71 6.61 -15.51
CA PRO A 93 -6.62 5.97 -14.56
C PRO A 93 -6.42 4.46 -14.51
N VAL A 94 -6.80 3.87 -13.38
CA VAL A 94 -6.94 2.43 -13.14
C VAL A 94 -8.22 2.17 -12.35
N ASP A 95 -8.78 0.98 -12.50
CA ASP A 95 -9.94 0.55 -11.70
C ASP A 95 -9.44 -0.11 -10.42
N LYS A 96 -9.90 0.36 -9.25
CA LYS A 96 -9.47 -0.20 -7.96
C LYS A 96 -10.20 -1.51 -7.63
N ILE A 97 -11.53 -1.49 -7.76
CA ILE A 97 -12.48 -2.58 -7.49
C ILE A 97 -13.70 -2.34 -8.40
N ARG A 98 -14.51 -3.37 -8.72
CA ARG A 98 -15.84 -3.15 -9.33
C ARG A 98 -16.64 -2.14 -8.50
N GLY A 99 -16.94 -0.99 -9.09
CA GLY A 99 -17.77 0.07 -8.48
C GLY A 99 -17.01 1.13 -7.68
N ALA A 100 -15.69 1.05 -7.53
CA ALA A 100 -14.89 2.13 -6.96
C ALA A 100 -14.64 3.24 -7.99
N PHE A 101 -14.50 4.50 -7.55
CA PHE A 101 -14.04 5.58 -8.43
C PHE A 101 -12.63 5.26 -8.96
N PRO A 102 -12.35 5.46 -10.26
CA PRO A 102 -11.03 5.23 -10.82
C PRO A 102 -9.96 6.07 -10.12
N GLY A 103 -8.90 5.42 -9.64
CA GLY A 103 -7.72 6.10 -9.09
C GLY A 103 -6.70 6.41 -10.18
N ARG A 104 -5.78 7.33 -9.91
CA ARG A 104 -4.57 7.48 -10.72
C ARG A 104 -3.62 6.34 -10.39
N MET A 105 -3.01 5.70 -11.40
CA MET A 105 -1.99 4.66 -11.17
C MET A 105 -0.91 5.12 -10.17
N ARG A 106 -0.50 6.39 -10.21
CA ARG A 106 0.48 6.96 -9.28
C ARG A 106 0.07 6.86 -7.82
N ALA A 107 -1.19 7.17 -7.50
CA ALA A 107 -1.70 7.06 -6.14
C ALA A 107 -1.67 5.59 -5.68
N GLU A 108 -2.02 4.65 -6.56
CA GLU A 108 -2.00 3.22 -6.26
C GLU A 108 -0.57 2.68 -6.07
N LEU A 109 0.40 3.14 -6.87
CA LEU A 109 1.80 2.79 -6.71
C LEU A 109 2.39 3.34 -5.40
N LEU A 110 2.02 4.55 -4.99
CA LEU A 110 2.39 5.12 -3.69
C LEU A 110 1.74 4.34 -2.54
N ALA A 111 0.46 3.98 -2.66
CA ALA A 111 -0.22 3.13 -1.69
C ALA A 111 0.46 1.76 -1.57
N TRP A 112 0.88 1.17 -2.69
CA TRP A 112 1.65 -0.08 -2.71
C TRP A 112 3.02 0.08 -2.04
N ILE A 113 3.74 1.19 -2.25
CA ILE A 113 4.99 1.51 -1.51
C ILE A 113 4.72 1.55 0.00
N GLY A 114 3.66 2.23 0.44
CA GLY A 114 3.28 2.26 1.84
C GLY A 114 2.96 0.87 2.39
N SER A 115 2.29 0.03 1.61
CA SER A 115 1.98 -1.35 1.97
C SER A 115 3.24 -2.18 2.19
N VAL A 116 4.22 -2.17 1.28
CA VAL A 116 5.47 -2.93 1.48
C VAL A 116 6.33 -2.37 2.60
N ALA A 117 6.29 -1.05 2.82
CA ALA A 117 7.05 -0.40 3.90
C ALA A 117 6.48 -0.75 5.29
N ASN A 118 5.15 -0.86 5.41
CA ASN A 118 4.47 -1.26 6.65
C ASN A 118 4.98 -2.63 7.16
N GLU A 119 5.19 -3.58 6.26
CA GLU A 119 5.57 -4.96 6.63
C GLU A 119 6.99 -5.09 7.18
N VAL A 120 7.78 -4.01 7.11
CA VAL A 120 9.15 -4.02 7.60
C VAL A 120 9.42 -3.02 8.69
N THR A 121 8.38 -2.41 9.28
CA THR A 121 8.47 -1.49 10.44
C THR A 121 9.01 -2.17 11.70
N ASP A 122 9.51 -1.39 12.66
CA ASP A 122 9.91 -1.88 13.98
C ASP A 122 8.73 -2.53 14.72
N ALA A 123 7.53 -1.98 14.56
CA ALA A 123 6.29 -2.58 15.05
C ALA A 123 5.99 -3.93 14.38
N ALA A 124 6.16 -4.03 13.05
CA ALA A 124 6.03 -5.30 12.35
C ALA A 124 7.09 -6.31 12.82
N ASP A 125 8.34 -5.90 13.02
CA ASP A 125 9.40 -6.78 13.54
C ASP A 125 9.10 -7.26 14.97
N ALA A 126 8.53 -6.40 15.82
CA ALA A 126 8.12 -6.79 17.16
C ALA A 126 7.06 -7.92 17.13
N ILE A 127 6.08 -7.83 16.24
CA ILE A 127 5.07 -8.88 16.02
C ILE A 127 5.75 -10.16 15.52
N HIS A 128 6.59 -10.06 14.50
CA HIS A 128 7.31 -11.19 13.92
C HIS A 128 8.19 -11.92 14.96
N ARG A 129 8.89 -11.18 15.82
CA ARG A 129 9.67 -11.71 16.94
C ARG A 129 8.80 -12.46 17.96
N GLN A 130 7.60 -11.99 18.24
CA GLN A 130 6.66 -12.67 19.14
C GLN A 130 6.34 -14.10 18.66
N TYR A 131 6.31 -14.31 17.34
CA TYR A 131 6.07 -15.62 16.73
C TYR A 131 7.36 -16.40 16.41
N GLY A 132 8.54 -15.86 16.73
CA GLY A 132 9.83 -16.52 16.50
C GLY A 132 10.38 -16.38 15.09
N PHE A 133 9.93 -15.38 14.33
CA PHE A 133 10.33 -15.14 12.94
C PHE A 133 10.90 -13.72 12.73
N PRO A 134 11.96 -13.30 13.45
CA PRO A 134 12.49 -11.93 13.36
C PRO A 134 12.81 -11.53 11.90
N LEU A 135 12.52 -10.28 11.53
CA LEU A 135 12.76 -9.81 10.16
C LEU A 135 14.24 -9.82 9.77
N ALA A 136 15.14 -9.71 10.75
CA ALA A 136 16.58 -9.81 10.54
C ALA A 136 17.03 -11.17 9.94
N ASP A 137 16.26 -12.23 10.17
CA ASP A 137 16.51 -13.58 9.63
C ASP A 137 15.86 -13.79 8.25
N HIS A 138 15.16 -12.79 7.72
CA HIS A 138 14.48 -12.82 6.44
C HIS A 138 15.12 -11.82 5.46
N PRO A 139 16.08 -12.25 4.60
CA PRO A 139 16.86 -11.34 3.75
C PRO A 139 16.04 -10.39 2.87
N PRO A 140 14.89 -10.78 2.29
CA PRO A 140 14.02 -9.84 1.57
C PRO A 140 13.50 -8.68 2.44
N ALA A 141 13.15 -8.92 3.70
CA ALA A 141 12.71 -7.85 4.60
C ALA A 141 13.86 -6.90 4.93
N VAL A 142 15.06 -7.41 5.24
CA VAL A 142 16.26 -6.59 5.47
C VAL A 142 16.55 -5.70 4.25
N ALA A 143 16.50 -6.27 3.04
CA ALA A 143 16.71 -5.50 1.81
C ALA A 143 15.62 -4.43 1.59
N MET A 144 14.38 -4.67 2.03
CA MET A 144 13.31 -3.67 1.98
C MET A 144 13.52 -2.54 3.00
N GLN A 145 13.99 -2.84 4.20
CA GLN A 145 14.38 -1.83 5.20
C GLN A 145 15.50 -0.92 4.64
N GLU A 146 16.50 -1.49 3.98
CA GLU A 146 17.59 -0.72 3.36
C GLU A 146 17.09 0.23 2.26
N MET A 147 15.99 -0.11 1.59
CA MET A 147 15.40 0.70 0.51
C MET A 147 14.56 1.88 1.00
N ARG A 148 14.24 1.99 2.30
CA ARG A 148 13.37 3.06 2.82
C ARG A 148 13.80 4.47 2.40
N PRO A 149 15.08 4.88 2.44
CA PRO A 149 15.49 6.20 1.98
C PRO A 149 15.24 6.44 0.49
N LEU A 150 15.43 5.42 -0.34
CA LEU A 150 15.13 5.52 -1.77
C LEU A 150 13.64 5.74 -1.97
N LEU A 151 12.81 4.88 -1.36
CA LEU A 151 11.34 4.96 -1.47
C LEU A 151 10.81 6.29 -0.92
N PHE A 152 11.38 6.79 0.17
CA PHE A 152 11.03 8.09 0.73
C PHE A 152 11.39 9.21 -0.26
N SER A 153 12.61 9.20 -0.80
CA SER A 153 13.07 10.24 -1.74
C SER A 153 12.20 10.37 -2.99
N VAL A 154 11.62 9.27 -3.46
CA VAL A 154 10.72 9.28 -4.64
C VAL A 154 9.27 9.59 -4.27
N ALA A 155 8.84 9.41 -3.02
CA ALA A 155 7.49 9.75 -2.56
C ALA A 155 7.35 11.23 -2.18
N VAL A 156 8.39 11.84 -1.60
CA VAL A 156 8.40 13.25 -1.13
C VAL A 156 7.92 14.27 -2.19
N PRO A 157 8.27 14.17 -3.48
CA PRO A 157 7.80 15.10 -4.50
C PRO A 157 6.27 15.19 -4.63
N TYR A 158 5.54 14.17 -4.16
CA TYR A 158 4.09 14.04 -4.31
C TYR A 158 3.30 14.46 -3.07
N LEU A 159 3.96 14.86 -1.97
CA LEU A 159 3.28 15.25 -0.73
C LEU A 159 2.26 16.38 -0.91
N HIS A 160 2.49 17.26 -1.89
CA HIS A 160 1.63 18.39 -2.23
C HIS A 160 1.06 18.30 -3.66
N ASP A 161 0.87 17.09 -4.19
CA ASP A 161 0.30 16.91 -5.53
C ASP A 161 -1.11 17.54 -5.60
N VAL A 162 -1.46 18.08 -6.76
CA VAL A 162 -2.76 18.70 -7.02
C VAL A 162 -3.90 17.68 -6.98
N ASP A 163 -3.61 16.41 -7.28
CA ASP A 163 -4.54 15.31 -7.10
C ASP A 163 -4.50 14.86 -5.63
N ARG A 164 -5.59 15.10 -4.91
CA ARG A 164 -5.70 14.79 -3.47
C ARG A 164 -5.38 13.33 -3.17
N HIS A 165 -5.79 12.37 -4.01
CA HIS A 165 -5.50 10.96 -3.77
C HIS A 165 -4.00 10.64 -3.90
N VAL A 166 -3.29 11.36 -4.78
CA VAL A 166 -1.84 11.22 -4.92
C VAL A 166 -1.13 11.79 -3.69
N SER A 167 -1.54 12.97 -3.22
CA SER A 167 -1.01 13.58 -2.00
C SER A 167 -1.28 12.71 -0.75
N GLU A 168 -2.51 12.22 -0.58
CA GLU A 168 -2.86 11.32 0.52
C GLU A 168 -2.04 10.02 0.48
N ALA A 169 -1.92 9.38 -0.69
CA ALA A 169 -1.13 8.17 -0.83
C ALA A 169 0.37 8.42 -0.56
N ALA A 170 0.91 9.56 -0.99
CA ALA A 170 2.31 9.93 -0.74
C ALA A 170 2.58 10.13 0.76
N ILE A 171 1.73 10.88 1.46
CA ILE A 171 1.86 11.12 2.90
C ILE A 171 1.73 9.78 3.65
N ALA A 172 0.75 8.97 3.29
CA ALA A 172 0.53 7.66 3.90
C ALA A 172 1.71 6.69 3.65
N ALA A 173 2.36 6.75 2.48
CA ALA A 173 3.53 5.95 2.18
C ALA A 173 4.75 6.39 2.99
N CYS A 174 4.90 7.69 3.26
CA CYS A 174 6.02 8.22 4.03
C CYS A 174 6.00 7.83 5.51
N ILE A 175 4.83 7.60 6.12
CA ILE A 175 4.70 7.23 7.55
C ILE A 175 5.58 6.02 7.92
N PRO A 176 5.40 4.82 7.34
CA PRO A 176 6.24 3.66 7.69
C PRO A 176 7.69 3.78 7.20
N LEU A 177 7.98 4.67 6.24
CA LEU A 177 9.33 4.89 5.77
C LEU A 177 10.16 5.67 6.81
N LEU A 178 9.54 6.56 7.59
CA LEU A 178 10.18 7.34 8.65
C LEU A 178 10.72 6.51 9.82
N ASP A 179 10.30 5.26 9.91
CA ASP A 179 10.80 4.27 10.88
C ASP A 179 12.32 4.00 10.68
N ASP A 180 12.91 4.46 9.58
CA ASP A 180 14.38 4.52 9.41
C ASP A 180 14.98 5.74 10.14
N VAL A 181 15.94 5.50 11.04
CA VAL A 181 16.65 6.54 11.80
C VAL A 181 17.21 7.68 10.93
N ARG A 182 17.59 7.39 9.67
CA ARG A 182 18.14 8.37 8.73
C ARG A 182 17.08 9.39 8.27
N LEU A 183 15.80 9.08 8.45
CA LEU A 183 14.67 9.87 7.96
C LEU A 183 13.93 10.59 9.09
N LEU A 184 14.23 10.33 10.36
CA LEU A 184 13.55 10.94 11.52
C LEU A 184 13.51 12.47 11.50
N GLN A 185 14.52 13.12 10.90
CA GLN A 185 14.55 14.58 10.71
C GLN A 185 13.33 15.13 9.94
N HIS A 186 12.61 14.28 9.20
CA HIS A 186 11.44 14.65 8.42
C HIS A 186 10.11 14.56 9.19
N HIS A 187 10.09 14.06 10.45
CA HIS A 187 8.88 14.03 11.28
C HIS A 187 8.20 15.39 11.36
N ALA A 188 8.96 16.44 11.72
CA ALA A 188 8.43 17.79 11.90
C ALA A 188 7.75 18.36 10.63
N VAL A 189 8.16 17.87 9.45
CA VAL A 189 7.54 18.25 8.17
C VAL A 189 6.28 17.43 7.89
N LEU A 190 6.27 16.15 8.26
CA LEU A 190 5.15 15.24 7.98
C LEU A 190 4.00 15.37 8.98
N VAL A 191 4.25 15.67 10.26
CA VAL A 191 3.23 15.79 11.31
C VAL A 191 2.07 16.72 10.89
N PRO A 192 2.32 17.96 10.41
CA PRO A 192 1.23 18.83 9.94
C PRO A 192 0.46 18.24 8.76
N MET A 193 1.14 17.56 7.84
CA MET A 193 0.51 16.96 6.65
C MET A 193 -0.36 15.76 7.02
N VAL A 194 0.12 14.89 7.91
CA VAL A 194 -0.65 13.77 8.44
C VAL A 194 -1.94 14.28 9.10
N ARG A 195 -1.83 15.29 9.96
CA ARG A 195 -3.00 15.89 10.63
C ARG A 195 -3.98 16.55 9.65
N GLN A 196 -3.47 17.40 8.76
CA GLN A 196 -4.34 18.26 7.93
C GLN A 196 -4.87 17.55 6.68
N VAL A 197 -4.10 16.64 6.09
CA VAL A 197 -4.47 15.96 4.84
C VAL A 197 -5.10 14.61 5.12
N LEU A 198 -4.41 13.72 5.85
CA LEU A 198 -4.92 12.38 6.15
C LEU A 198 -6.01 12.42 7.22
N GLY A 199 -5.82 13.21 8.28
CA GLY A 199 -6.81 13.37 9.35
C GLY A 199 -8.15 13.94 8.87
N THR A 200 -8.17 14.65 7.74
CA THR A 200 -9.40 15.19 7.12
C THR A 200 -9.84 14.43 5.86
N SER A 201 -9.22 13.28 5.58
CA SER A 201 -9.53 12.50 4.38
C SER A 201 -10.96 11.93 4.41
N GLU A 202 -11.58 11.82 3.24
CA GLU A 202 -12.86 11.12 3.08
C GLU A 202 -12.72 9.61 3.32
N LEU A 203 -11.50 9.06 3.13
CA LEU A 203 -11.18 7.67 3.40
C LEU A 203 -10.93 7.46 4.88
N TRP A 204 -11.74 6.62 5.53
CA TRP A 204 -11.58 6.32 6.95
C TRP A 204 -10.22 5.68 7.26
N GLN A 205 -9.69 4.86 6.35
CA GLN A 205 -8.37 4.22 6.52
C GLN A 205 -7.24 5.25 6.62
N HIS A 206 -7.35 6.39 5.93
CA HIS A 206 -6.37 7.47 6.04
C HIS A 206 -6.49 8.21 7.37
N ARG A 207 -7.71 8.38 7.89
CA ARG A 207 -7.93 9.01 9.19
C ARG A 207 -7.39 8.14 10.32
N GLU A 208 -7.68 6.84 10.31
CA GLU A 208 -7.11 5.89 11.30
C GLU A 208 -5.58 5.87 11.21
N ARG A 209 -5.01 5.79 9.99
CA ARG A 209 -3.56 5.87 9.80
C ARG A 209 -2.96 7.16 10.38
N ALA A 210 -3.68 8.27 10.30
CA ALA A 210 -3.22 9.53 10.85
C ALA A 210 -3.16 9.49 12.38
N ILE A 211 -4.17 8.91 13.02
CA ILE A 211 -4.22 8.72 14.48
C ILE A 211 -3.07 7.81 14.90
N ASP A 212 -2.98 6.60 14.32
CA ASP A 212 -1.92 5.63 14.64
C ASP A 212 -0.51 6.22 14.50
N ALA A 213 -0.28 7.02 13.44
CA ALA A 213 1.02 7.64 13.20
C ALA A 213 1.33 8.75 14.21
N LEU A 214 0.36 9.60 14.55
CA LEU A 214 0.56 10.67 15.52
C LEU A 214 0.81 10.08 16.92
N ASP A 215 0.05 9.07 17.32
CA ASP A 215 0.25 8.36 18.58
C ASP A 215 1.64 7.71 18.65
N ALA A 216 2.05 7.02 17.57
CA ALA A 216 3.37 6.41 17.49
C ALA A 216 4.52 7.44 17.51
N TRP A 217 4.24 8.71 17.22
CA TRP A 217 5.21 9.81 17.25
C TRP A 217 5.10 10.67 18.51
N ASP A 218 4.31 10.25 19.51
CA ASP A 218 4.01 11.01 20.73
C ASP A 218 3.40 12.41 20.45
N GLU A 219 2.65 12.54 19.36
CA GLU A 219 1.93 13.75 18.94
C GLU A 219 0.45 13.67 19.32
N ASP A 220 -0.18 14.80 19.68
CA ASP A 220 -1.59 14.80 20.11
C ASP A 220 -2.54 14.44 18.95
N SER A 221 -3.29 13.35 19.05
CA SER A 221 -4.26 12.90 18.04
C SER A 221 -5.72 13.18 18.43
N SER A 222 -5.97 13.74 19.63
CA SER A 222 -7.30 13.84 20.26
C SER A 222 -8.35 14.57 19.41
N GLU A 223 -7.92 15.54 18.58
CA GLU A 223 -8.82 16.27 17.67
C GLU A 223 -9.36 15.42 16.50
N LEU A 224 -8.70 14.30 16.20
CA LEU A 224 -9.07 13.36 15.13
C LEU A 224 -9.93 12.21 15.68
N GLU A 225 -9.69 11.81 16.94
CA GLU A 225 -10.43 10.79 17.68
C GLU A 225 -11.89 11.24 17.95
N GLY A 226 -12.77 11.03 16.97
CA GLY A 226 -14.19 11.39 17.08
C GLY A 226 -14.82 11.95 15.81
N GLN A 227 -14.04 12.12 14.72
CA GLN A 227 -14.52 12.77 13.51
C GLN A 227 -15.55 11.98 12.67
N ARG A 228 -15.85 10.71 12.98
CA ARG A 228 -17.08 9.97 12.54
C ARG A 228 -17.07 8.52 13.03
N ASN A 229 -18.23 8.00 13.45
CA ASN A 229 -18.42 6.57 13.74
C ASN A 229 -18.08 5.73 12.49
N PRO A 230 -17.07 4.83 12.54
CA PRO A 230 -16.69 3.95 11.42
C PRO A 230 -17.83 3.06 10.92
N PHE A 231 -18.83 2.80 11.77
CA PHE A 231 -19.98 1.95 11.48
C PHE A 231 -21.22 2.70 11.01
N LEU A 232 -21.15 4.01 10.73
CA LEU A 232 -22.32 4.77 10.31
C LEU A 232 -23.01 4.18 9.07
N PHE A 233 -22.24 3.50 8.20
CA PHE A 233 -22.76 2.75 7.05
C PHE A 233 -23.56 1.51 7.47
N CYS A 234 -23.12 0.79 8.50
CA CYS A 234 -23.84 -0.34 9.09
C CYS A 234 -25.13 0.12 9.78
N ASP A 235 -25.13 1.32 10.37
CA ASP A 235 -26.28 1.88 11.09
C ASP A 235 -27.38 2.40 10.14
N THR A 236 -27.06 2.74 8.88
CA THR A 236 -28.03 3.25 7.90
C THR A 236 -28.89 2.20 7.20
N ASP A 237 -28.57 0.90 7.32
CA ASP A 237 -29.34 -0.19 6.69
C ASP A 237 -30.39 -0.84 7.61
N LEU A 238 -30.50 -0.40 8.87
CA LEU A 238 -31.58 -0.81 9.77
C LEU A 238 -32.76 0.17 9.69
N SER A 239 -33.45 0.16 8.55
CA SER A 239 -34.82 0.67 8.52
C SER A 239 -35.70 -0.33 9.30
N PRO A 240 -36.38 0.06 10.38
CA PRO A 240 -37.23 -0.83 11.16
C PRO A 240 -38.57 -0.96 10.44
N ASP A 241 -38.61 -1.67 9.31
CA ASP A 241 -39.87 -2.05 8.69
C ASP A 241 -39.82 -3.49 8.15
N ASN A 242 -40.17 -4.39 9.07
CA ASN A 242 -41.16 -5.43 8.84
C ASN A 242 -40.88 -6.49 7.76
N SER A 243 -39.84 -7.31 7.96
CA SER A 243 -39.88 -8.71 7.53
C SER A 243 -39.98 -9.61 8.76
N SER A 244 -41.20 -9.95 9.13
CA SER A 244 -41.50 -10.98 10.11
C SER A 244 -40.97 -12.32 9.60
N TRP A 245 -39.79 -12.73 10.08
CA TRP A 245 -39.32 -14.10 9.98
C TRP A 245 -40.34 -15.01 10.66
N ARG A 246 -41.14 -15.72 9.85
CA ARG A 246 -42.00 -16.79 10.34
C ARG A 246 -41.13 -18.02 10.60
N PRO A 247 -41.09 -18.57 11.82
CA PRO A 247 -40.42 -19.83 12.04
C PRO A 247 -41.25 -20.92 11.36
N GLY A 248 -40.67 -21.54 10.35
CA GLY A 248 -41.20 -22.76 9.74
C GLY A 248 -41.29 -23.85 10.81
N THR A 249 -42.44 -24.49 10.86
CA THR A 249 -42.81 -25.58 11.76
C THR A 249 -41.74 -26.66 11.83
N SER A 250 -41.38 -27.03 13.06
CA SER A 250 -40.52 -28.15 13.39
C SER A 250 -41.03 -29.46 12.77
N ASN A 251 -40.22 -30.10 11.94
CA ASN A 251 -40.25 -31.55 11.83
C ASN A 251 -39.04 -32.09 12.60
N THR A 252 -39.35 -32.59 13.80
CA THR A 252 -38.53 -33.53 14.56
C THR A 252 -38.26 -34.76 13.73
N GLU A 253 -37.03 -34.91 13.25
CA GLU A 253 -36.39 -36.20 13.01
C GLU A 253 -34.89 -36.01 13.22
N GLY A 254 -34.42 -36.51 14.36
CA GLY A 254 -33.03 -36.42 14.77
C GLY A 254 -32.15 -37.33 13.93
N TRP A 255 -31.05 -36.79 13.43
CA TRP A 255 -29.91 -37.56 12.96
C TRP A 255 -28.69 -37.06 13.71
N THR A 256 -28.36 -37.80 14.77
CA THR A 256 -27.07 -37.82 15.44
C THR A 256 -26.03 -38.36 14.47
N GLU A 257 -25.17 -37.51 13.94
CA GLU A 257 -23.81 -37.90 13.54
C GLU A 257 -22.84 -36.78 13.94
N ASP A 258 -21.85 -37.13 14.76
CA ASP A 258 -20.71 -36.28 15.05
C ASP A 258 -19.84 -36.13 13.79
N PRO A 259 -19.24 -34.94 13.55
CA PRO A 259 -18.41 -34.71 12.37
C PRO A 259 -17.11 -35.55 12.44
N PRO A 260 -16.66 -36.14 11.31
CA PRO A 260 -15.37 -36.77 11.27
C PRO A 260 -14.30 -35.69 11.10
N PHE A 261 -13.38 -35.66 12.08
CA PHE A 261 -12.14 -34.87 12.21
C PHE A 261 -12.30 -33.41 12.65
#